data_AF-A0A917PWD3-F1
#
_entry.id   AF-A0A917PWD3-F1
#
_cell.length_a   1.000
_cell.length_b   1.000
_cell.length_c   1.000
_cell.angle_alpha   90.00
_cell.angle_beta   90.00
_cell.angle_gamma   90.00
#
_symmetry.space_group_name_H-M   'P 1'
#
loop_
_entity.id
_entity.type
_entity.pdbx_description
1 polymer ?
#
loop_
_entity_poly.entity_id
_entity_poly.type
_entity_poly.pdbx_seq_one_letter_code
_entity_poly.pdbx_strand_id
1 'polypeptide(L)'
;MARLGIVHTPGMAAEMMRELAPLLAEEGIDLHDLETDVDLDAVNTALARATQRRNLEVFTPVGEMRAMALTVHRLVTEALAEGSADLARVLIDGIHPDPVGSLPSVAHVIGVGLGVLDRWQRDATLGSAVARAQPPAWEADAMRAARDILRAAREARAFDQLENLHRRYGGHAILEGTLLAVAGTVIAQAALEGTRVREIAGSLLSE
;
A
#
# COMPACT_ATOMS: atom_id res chain seq x y z
N MET A 1 -3.56 28.59 -15.90
CA MET A 1 -3.99 27.59 -14.89
C MET A 1 -3.90 26.19 -15.51
N ALA A 2 -2.68 25.70 -15.76
CA ALA A 2 -2.41 24.40 -16.39
C ALA A 2 -1.10 23.85 -15.81
N ARG A 3 -1.06 23.63 -14.49
CA ARG A 3 0.15 23.18 -13.77
C ARG A 3 -0.08 22.09 -12.72
N LEU A 4 -1.21 21.41 -12.80
CA LEU A 4 -1.45 20.13 -12.15
C LEU A 4 -2.17 19.31 -13.21
N GLY A 5 -1.59 18.20 -13.67
CA GLY A 5 -2.09 17.35 -14.76
C GLY A 5 -3.38 16.61 -14.41
N ILE A 6 -4.36 17.30 -13.84
CA ILE A 6 -5.72 16.81 -13.66
C ILE A 6 -6.40 17.00 -15.02
N VAL A 7 -6.36 15.96 -15.84
CA VAL A 7 -7.26 15.86 -16.98
C VAL A 7 -8.67 15.81 -16.41
N HIS A 8 -9.45 16.87 -16.64
CA HIS A 8 -10.84 16.92 -16.23
C HIS A 8 -11.65 15.98 -17.13
N THR A 9 -11.62 14.69 -16.86
CA THR A 9 -12.43 13.69 -17.57
C THR A 9 -13.88 13.81 -17.08
N PRO A 10 -14.82 14.29 -17.91
CA PRO A 10 -16.22 14.36 -17.52
C PRO A 10 -16.72 12.93 -17.22
N GLY A 11 -17.15 12.67 -15.97
CA GLY A 11 -17.65 11.36 -15.53
C GLY A 11 -16.96 10.78 -14.30
N MET A 12 -15.68 11.12 -14.03
CA MET A 12 -14.95 10.62 -12.84
C MET A 12 -15.63 11.03 -11.54
N ALA A 13 -16.14 12.28 -11.47
CA ALA A 13 -16.88 12.74 -10.30
C ALA A 13 -18.17 11.91 -10.07
N ALA A 14 -18.87 11.53 -11.14
CA ALA A 14 -20.09 10.73 -11.03
C ALA A 14 -19.80 9.26 -10.66
N GLU A 15 -18.67 8.71 -11.10
CA GLU A 15 -18.21 7.38 -10.69
C GLU A 15 -17.78 7.35 -9.23
N MET A 16 -16.95 8.30 -8.81
CA MET A 16 -16.57 8.46 -7.41
C MET A 16 -17.80 8.63 -6.51
N MET A 17 -18.77 9.46 -6.92
CA MET A 17 -20.01 9.62 -6.15
C MET A 17 -20.86 8.35 -6.10
N ARG A 18 -20.86 7.51 -7.16
CA ARG A 18 -21.52 6.19 -7.12
C ARG A 18 -20.84 5.23 -6.15
N GLU A 19 -19.51 5.28 -6.05
CA GLU A 19 -18.75 4.44 -5.09
C GLU A 19 -18.94 4.90 -3.64
N LEU A 20 -19.08 6.21 -3.41
CA LEU A 20 -19.24 6.78 -2.06
C LEU A 20 -20.69 6.74 -1.56
N ALA A 21 -21.69 6.67 -2.46
CA ALA A 21 -23.10 6.71 -2.09
C ALA A 21 -23.53 5.67 -1.03
N PRO A 22 -23.11 4.39 -1.09
CA PRO A 22 -23.44 3.43 -0.04
C PRO A 22 -22.86 3.81 1.34
N LEU A 23 -21.63 4.34 1.36
CA LEU A 23 -20.97 4.75 2.60
C LEU A 23 -21.62 6.00 3.21
N LEU A 24 -22.10 6.93 2.37
CA LEU A 24 -22.83 8.11 2.81
C LEU A 24 -24.22 7.76 3.34
N ALA A 25 -24.90 6.79 2.71
CA ALA A 25 -26.20 6.30 3.17
C ALA A 25 -26.10 5.64 4.57
N GLU A 26 -25.01 4.94 4.87
CA GLU A 26 -24.72 4.43 6.22
C GLU A 26 -24.54 5.56 7.26
N GLU A 27 -24.09 6.74 6.84
CA GLU A 27 -24.01 7.94 7.67
C GLU A 27 -25.32 8.75 7.69
N GLY A 28 -26.38 8.26 7.04
CA GLY A 28 -27.69 8.91 6.99
C GLY A 28 -27.81 10.02 5.94
N ILE A 29 -26.88 10.10 4.98
CA ILE A 29 -26.91 11.07 3.89
C ILE A 29 -27.29 10.36 2.58
N ASP A 30 -28.49 10.65 2.09
CA ASP A 30 -28.92 10.22 0.76
C ASP A 30 -28.65 11.33 -0.27
N LEU A 31 -27.71 11.09 -1.18
CA LEU A 31 -27.38 12.03 -2.26
C LEU A 31 -28.51 12.19 -3.29
N HIS A 32 -29.47 11.26 -3.32
CA HIS A 32 -30.63 11.28 -4.20
C HIS A 32 -31.86 11.94 -3.56
N ASP A 33 -31.82 12.18 -2.25
CA ASP A 33 -32.89 12.81 -1.46
C ASP A 33 -32.31 13.81 -0.44
N LEU A 34 -31.59 14.81 -0.94
CA LEU A 34 -31.10 15.89 -0.11
C LEU A 34 -32.26 16.85 0.19
N GLU A 35 -32.70 16.88 1.45
CA GLU A 35 -33.68 17.87 1.92
C GLU A 35 -33.17 19.30 1.66
N THR A 36 -34.09 20.25 1.48
CA THR A 36 -33.76 21.64 1.09
C THR A 36 -32.93 22.40 2.14
N ASP A 37 -32.87 21.91 3.38
CA ASP A 37 -32.13 22.50 4.52
C ASP A 37 -30.93 21.64 4.98
N VAL A 38 -30.33 20.83 4.10
CA VAL A 38 -29.16 20.02 4.45
C VAL A 38 -27.95 20.90 4.80
N ASP A 39 -27.38 20.68 5.99
CA ASP A 39 -26.14 21.30 6.44
C ASP A 39 -24.95 20.87 5.56
N LEU A 40 -24.42 21.81 4.78
CA LEU A 40 -23.30 21.58 3.87
C LEU A 40 -22.01 21.17 4.61
N ASP A 41 -21.80 21.61 5.84
CA ASP A 41 -20.62 21.23 6.62
C ASP A 41 -20.73 19.78 7.10
N ALA A 42 -21.94 19.33 7.43
CA ALA A 42 -22.22 17.93 7.74
C ALA A 42 -21.99 17.03 6.51
N VAL A 43 -22.47 17.45 5.33
CA VAL A 43 -22.24 16.71 4.07
C VAL A 43 -20.77 16.62 3.72
N ASN A 44 -20.02 17.71 3.81
CA ASN A 44 -18.58 17.71 3.53
C ASN A 44 -17.81 16.81 4.51
N THR A 45 -18.21 16.79 5.79
CA THR A 45 -17.61 15.93 6.80
C THR A 45 -17.85 14.45 6.51
N ALA A 46 -19.08 14.09 6.15
CA ALA A 46 -19.43 12.73 5.77
C ALA A 46 -18.75 12.29 4.47
N LEU A 47 -18.64 13.17 3.47
CA LEU A 47 -17.87 12.91 2.25
C LEU A 47 -16.40 12.62 2.55
N ALA A 48 -15.79 13.38 3.46
CA ALA A 48 -14.41 13.16 3.88
C ALA A 48 -14.24 11.78 4.55
N ARG A 49 -15.17 11.39 5.43
CA ARG A 49 -15.17 10.08 6.11
C ARG A 49 -15.41 8.92 5.15
N ALA A 50 -16.42 9.03 4.29
CA ALA A 50 -16.73 8.05 3.26
C ALA A 50 -15.54 7.84 2.32
N THR A 51 -14.90 8.95 1.89
CA THR A 51 -13.68 8.89 1.07
C THR A 51 -12.54 8.20 1.81
N GLN A 52 -12.33 8.54 3.09
CA GLN A 52 -11.30 7.90 3.90
C GLN A 52 -11.57 6.40 4.06
N ARG A 53 -12.81 6.00 4.34
CA ARG A 53 -13.21 4.60 4.47
C ARG A 53 -13.05 3.83 3.16
N ARG A 54 -13.47 4.41 2.04
CA ARG A 54 -13.26 3.82 0.71
C ARG A 54 -11.78 3.62 0.42
N ASN A 55 -10.95 4.62 0.71
CA ASN A 55 -9.50 4.50 0.56
C ASN A 55 -8.96 3.36 1.43
N LEU A 56 -9.34 3.28 2.71
CA LEU A 56 -8.93 2.19 3.59
C LEU A 56 -9.30 0.83 2.99
N GLU A 57 -10.54 0.64 2.54
CA GLU A 57 -11.00 -0.60 1.92
C GLU A 57 -10.15 -1.01 0.71
N VAL A 58 -9.78 -0.05 -0.15
CA VAL A 58 -8.94 -0.27 -1.33
C VAL A 58 -7.51 -0.68 -0.96
N PHE A 59 -6.98 -0.22 0.18
CA PHE A 59 -5.64 -0.57 0.65
C PHE A 59 -5.63 -1.78 1.61
N THR A 60 -6.78 -2.30 2.04
CA THR A 60 -6.87 -3.45 2.96
C THR A 60 -7.59 -4.63 2.33
N PRO A 61 -7.02 -5.27 1.29
CA PRO A 61 -7.62 -6.48 0.71
C PRO A 61 -7.68 -7.61 1.73
N VAL A 62 -8.63 -8.52 1.53
CA VAL A 62 -8.84 -9.73 2.34
C VAL A 62 -8.89 -10.97 1.44
N GLY A 63 -8.75 -12.16 2.03
CA GLY A 63 -8.86 -13.44 1.33
C GLY A 63 -7.85 -13.59 0.19
N GLU A 64 -8.29 -14.13 -0.95
CA GLU A 64 -7.43 -14.44 -2.11
C GLU A 64 -6.59 -13.23 -2.57
N MET A 65 -7.18 -12.04 -2.57
CA MET A 65 -6.49 -10.82 -3.02
C MET A 65 -5.34 -10.44 -2.09
N ARG A 66 -5.49 -10.66 -0.79
CA ARG A 66 -4.44 -10.45 0.21
C ARG A 66 -3.33 -11.51 0.07
N ALA A 67 -3.70 -12.78 -0.11
CA ALA A 67 -2.75 -13.87 -0.34
C ALA A 67 -1.92 -13.64 -1.62
N MET A 68 -2.53 -13.12 -2.69
CA MET A 68 -1.81 -12.81 -3.92
C MET A 68 -0.90 -11.58 -3.76
N ALA A 69 -1.33 -10.54 -3.03
CA ALA A 69 -0.46 -9.41 -2.70
C ALA A 69 0.77 -9.85 -1.88
N LEU A 70 0.62 -10.76 -0.92
CA LEU A 70 1.75 -11.36 -0.20
C LEU A 70 2.66 -12.17 -1.14
N THR A 71 2.08 -12.90 -2.09
CA THR A 71 2.85 -13.62 -3.11
C THR A 71 3.71 -12.68 -3.96
N VAL A 72 3.18 -11.51 -4.35
CA VAL A 72 3.96 -10.48 -5.06
C VAL A 72 5.13 -10.01 -4.20
N HIS A 73 4.90 -9.66 -2.92
CA HIS A 73 5.98 -9.29 -2.00
C HIS A 73 7.04 -10.37 -1.89
N ARG A 74 6.63 -11.64 -1.81
CA ARG A 74 7.53 -12.79 -1.71
C ARG A 74 8.40 -12.94 -2.95
N LEU A 75 7.81 -12.95 -4.14
CA LEU A 75 8.54 -13.12 -5.40
C LEU A 75 9.53 -11.99 -5.65
N VAL A 76 9.14 -10.74 -5.40
CA VAL A 76 10.03 -9.58 -5.53
C VAL A 76 11.17 -9.64 -4.51
N THR A 77 10.87 -10.04 -3.27
CA THR A 77 11.90 -10.21 -2.22
C THR A 77 12.92 -11.28 -2.60
N GLU A 78 12.46 -12.44 -3.09
CA GLU A 78 13.33 -13.52 -3.57
C GLU A 78 14.23 -13.04 -4.72
N ALA A 79 13.66 -12.39 -5.73
CA ALA A 79 14.40 -11.85 -6.87
C ALA A 79 15.48 -10.83 -6.46
N LEU A 80 15.13 -9.90 -5.55
CA LEU A 80 16.07 -8.89 -5.04
C LEU A 80 17.20 -9.51 -4.21
N ALA A 81 16.88 -10.50 -3.38
CA ALA A 81 17.87 -11.20 -2.56
C ALA A 81 18.85 -12.04 -3.39
N GLU A 82 18.41 -12.55 -4.53
CA GLU A 82 19.24 -13.27 -5.50
C GLU A 82 20.03 -12.33 -6.44
N GLY A 83 19.91 -11.01 -6.27
CA GLY A 83 20.56 -10.00 -7.12
C GLY A 83 19.96 -9.87 -8.51
N SER A 84 18.78 -10.44 -8.74
CA SER A 84 18.09 -10.45 -10.04
C SER A 84 17.19 -9.20 -10.19
N ALA A 85 17.81 -8.03 -10.34
CA ALA A 85 17.10 -6.76 -10.48
C ALA A 85 16.14 -6.72 -11.68
N ASP A 86 16.52 -7.33 -12.81
CA ASP A 86 15.69 -7.40 -14.01
C ASP A 86 14.40 -8.20 -13.77
N LEU A 87 14.50 -9.33 -13.06
CA LEU A 87 13.32 -10.12 -12.69
C LEU A 87 12.41 -9.34 -11.73
N ALA A 88 13.00 -8.67 -10.73
CA ALA A 88 12.23 -7.82 -9.82
C ALA A 88 11.50 -6.71 -10.60
N ARG A 89 12.13 -6.10 -11.61
CA ARG A 89 11.50 -5.07 -12.45
C ARG A 89 10.31 -5.62 -13.21
N VAL A 90 10.46 -6.78 -13.88
CA VAL A 90 9.37 -7.44 -14.60
C VAL A 90 8.19 -7.75 -13.67
N LEU A 91 8.46 -8.24 -12.46
CA LEU A 91 7.41 -8.52 -11.47
C LEU A 91 6.68 -7.25 -11.02
N ILE A 92 7.41 -6.15 -10.80
CA ILE A 92 6.85 -4.85 -10.41
C ILE A 92 6.01 -4.24 -11.54
N ASP A 93 6.52 -4.26 -12.76
CA ASP A 93 5.86 -3.68 -13.94
C ASP A 93 4.58 -4.45 -14.32
N GLY A 94 4.46 -5.72 -13.91
CA GLY A 94 3.25 -6.52 -14.06
C GLY A 94 2.10 -6.17 -13.11
N ILE A 95 2.31 -5.26 -12.14
CA ILE A 95 1.29 -4.88 -11.17
C ILE A 95 0.41 -3.78 -11.76
N HIS A 96 -0.89 -4.07 -11.91
CA HIS A 96 -1.84 -3.16 -12.52
C HIS A 96 -2.43 -2.15 -11.51
N PRO A 97 -2.84 -0.94 -11.94
CA PRO A 97 -3.50 0.04 -11.08
C PRO A 97 -4.78 -0.49 -10.44
N ASP A 98 -5.54 -1.29 -11.20
CA ASP A 98 -6.78 -1.95 -10.79
C ASP A 98 -6.57 -3.46 -10.71
N PRO A 99 -7.34 -4.20 -9.89
CA PRO A 99 -7.25 -5.65 -9.83
C PRO A 99 -7.68 -6.28 -11.15
N VAL A 100 -6.96 -7.31 -11.60
CA VAL A 100 -7.26 -8.04 -12.85
C VAL A 100 -7.39 -9.53 -12.54
N GLY A 101 -8.61 -10.05 -12.58
CA GLY A 101 -8.88 -11.43 -12.14
C GLY A 101 -8.48 -11.61 -10.66
N SER A 102 -7.57 -12.54 -10.39
CA SER A 102 -6.99 -12.75 -9.06
C SER A 102 -5.71 -11.94 -8.79
N LEU A 103 -5.25 -11.12 -9.75
CA LEU A 103 -4.05 -10.31 -9.58
C LEU A 103 -4.34 -9.04 -8.75
N PRO A 104 -3.52 -8.75 -7.73
CA PRO A 104 -3.68 -7.59 -6.87
C PRO A 104 -3.34 -6.31 -7.61
N SER A 105 -4.02 -5.23 -7.20
CA SER A 105 -3.71 -3.89 -7.67
C SER A 105 -2.47 -3.32 -6.98
N VAL A 106 -1.97 -2.20 -7.51
CA VAL A 106 -0.96 -1.37 -6.84
C VAL A 106 -1.35 -1.04 -5.40
N ALA A 107 -2.61 -0.65 -5.17
CA ALA A 107 -3.09 -0.31 -3.83
C ALA A 107 -3.10 -1.51 -2.88
N HIS A 108 -3.53 -2.69 -3.37
CA HIS A 108 -3.47 -3.93 -2.60
C HIS A 108 -2.04 -4.26 -2.17
N VAL A 109 -1.07 -4.19 -3.09
CA VAL A 109 0.34 -4.50 -2.79
C VAL A 109 0.92 -3.51 -1.80
N ILE A 110 0.68 -2.19 -1.98
CA ILE A 110 1.13 -1.16 -1.05
C ILE A 110 0.55 -1.40 0.34
N GLY A 111 -0.78 -1.50 0.44
CA GLY A 111 -1.44 -1.56 1.74
C GLY A 111 -1.13 -2.84 2.51
N VAL A 112 -1.03 -4.00 1.83
CA VAL A 112 -0.56 -5.25 2.45
C VAL A 112 0.88 -5.11 2.94
N GLY A 113 1.75 -4.50 2.14
CA GLY A 113 3.16 -4.28 2.48
C GLY A 113 3.35 -3.39 3.71
N LEU A 114 2.66 -2.26 3.77
CA LEU A 114 2.68 -1.38 4.94
C LEU A 114 2.10 -2.08 6.18
N GLY A 115 1.00 -2.80 6.01
CA GLY A 115 0.36 -3.55 7.08
C GLY A 115 1.20 -4.70 7.64
N VAL A 116 1.97 -5.42 6.80
CA VAL A 116 2.91 -6.45 7.30
C VAL A 116 4.04 -5.82 8.12
N LEU A 117 4.61 -4.71 7.66
CA LEU A 117 5.69 -4.01 8.37
C LEU A 117 5.25 -3.55 9.76
N ASP A 118 4.06 -2.96 9.87
CA ASP A 118 3.52 -2.52 11.15
C ASP A 118 3.23 -3.70 12.10
N ARG A 119 2.76 -4.83 11.56
CA ARG A 119 2.58 -6.06 12.37
C ARG A 119 3.92 -6.63 12.84
N TRP A 120 4.91 -6.73 11.94
CA TRP A 120 6.24 -7.25 12.28
C TRP A 120 6.95 -6.38 13.33
N GLN A 121 6.76 -5.06 13.30
CA GLN A 121 7.34 -4.20 14.34
C GLN A 121 6.76 -4.48 15.73
N ARG A 122 5.48 -4.89 15.81
CA ARG A 122 4.82 -5.24 17.08
C ARG A 122 5.13 -6.66 17.54
N ASP A 123 5.73 -7.48 16.68
CA ASP A 123 6.18 -8.82 17.03
C ASP A 123 7.54 -8.77 17.73
N ALA A 124 7.65 -9.46 18.88
CA ALA A 124 8.85 -9.44 19.72
C ALA A 124 10.11 -9.97 19.01
N THR A 125 9.94 -10.85 18.03
CA THR A 125 11.03 -11.44 17.25
C THR A 125 11.36 -10.62 16.02
N LEU A 126 10.34 -10.15 15.28
CA LEU A 126 10.53 -9.49 13.99
C LEU A 126 10.84 -7.99 14.10
N GLY A 127 10.54 -7.33 15.22
CA GLY A 127 10.86 -5.90 15.42
C GLY A 127 12.36 -5.58 15.29
N SER A 128 13.23 -6.53 15.62
CA SER A 128 14.68 -6.37 15.41
C SER A 128 15.06 -6.32 13.93
N ALA A 129 14.38 -7.09 13.07
CA ALA A 129 14.60 -7.05 11.63
C ALA A 129 14.11 -5.73 11.03
N VAL A 130 12.93 -5.25 11.43
CA VAL A 130 12.40 -3.94 10.98
C VAL A 130 13.35 -2.80 11.36
N ALA A 131 13.91 -2.83 12.57
CA ALA A 131 14.88 -1.83 13.02
C ALA A 131 16.16 -1.82 12.18
N ARG A 132 16.65 -3.00 11.77
CA ARG A 132 17.91 -3.17 11.02
C ARG A 132 17.75 -3.10 9.51
N ALA A 133 16.53 -3.24 9.00
CA ALA A 133 16.22 -3.27 7.59
C ALA A 133 16.84 -2.08 6.84
N GLN A 134 17.45 -2.39 5.70
CA GLN A 134 17.90 -1.43 4.70
C GLN A 134 17.26 -1.82 3.37
N PRO A 135 16.78 -0.85 2.57
CA PRO A 135 16.23 -1.19 1.26
C PRO A 135 17.34 -1.74 0.37
N PRO A 136 17.07 -2.80 -0.41
CA PRO A 136 17.95 -3.21 -1.51
C PRO A 136 18.23 -2.06 -2.48
N ALA A 137 19.35 -2.13 -3.20
CA ALA A 137 19.71 -1.11 -4.17
C ALA A 137 18.67 -1.04 -5.30
N TRP A 138 18.19 0.17 -5.60
CA TRP A 138 17.19 0.44 -6.65
C TRP A 138 17.28 1.89 -7.12
N GLU A 139 16.27 2.36 -7.87
CA GLU A 139 16.14 3.76 -8.26
C GLU A 139 16.06 4.71 -7.06
N ALA A 140 16.59 5.92 -7.24
CA ALA A 140 16.76 6.88 -6.16
C ALA A 140 15.43 7.26 -5.46
N ASP A 141 14.34 7.39 -6.21
CA ASP A 141 13.05 7.82 -5.68
C ASP A 141 12.39 6.71 -4.85
N ALA A 142 12.38 5.49 -5.37
CA ALA A 142 11.93 4.30 -4.66
C ALA A 142 12.74 4.05 -3.38
N MET A 143 14.07 4.22 -3.43
CA MET A 143 14.92 4.10 -2.24
C MET A 143 14.60 5.16 -1.19
N ARG A 144 14.28 6.41 -1.58
CA ARG A 144 13.86 7.45 -0.63
C ARG A 144 12.51 7.09 0.00
N ALA A 145 11.54 6.66 -0.81
CA ALA A 145 10.24 6.19 -0.32
C ALA A 145 10.40 5.01 0.65
N ALA A 146 11.22 4.00 0.29
CA ALA A 146 11.48 2.84 1.14
C ALA A 146 12.08 3.23 2.50
N ARG A 147 13.03 4.18 2.53
CA ARG A 147 13.62 4.67 3.79
C ARG A 147 12.60 5.40 4.65
N ASP A 148 11.72 6.19 4.06
CA ASP A 148 10.63 6.86 4.77
C ASP A 148 9.62 5.85 5.33
N ILE A 149 9.26 4.83 4.54
CA ILE A 149 8.40 3.72 4.95
C ILE A 149 9.03 2.96 6.13
N LEU A 150 10.30 2.54 6.02
CA LEU A 150 10.99 1.84 7.11
C LEU A 150 11.11 2.70 8.37
N ARG A 151 11.31 4.02 8.23
CA ARG A 151 11.30 4.94 9.37
C ARG A 151 9.94 4.95 10.07
N ALA A 152 8.84 5.01 9.33
CA ALA A 152 7.50 4.94 9.88
C ALA A 152 7.19 3.55 10.49
N ALA A 153 7.63 2.48 9.84
CA ALA A 153 7.45 1.10 10.28
C ALA A 153 8.10 0.82 11.65
N ARG A 154 9.24 1.44 11.96
CA ARG A 154 9.90 1.33 13.29
C ARG A 154 9.02 1.85 14.44
N GLU A 155 8.03 2.66 14.13
CA GLU A 155 7.04 3.16 15.10
C GLU A 155 5.69 2.43 14.94
N ALA A 156 5.62 1.43 14.06
CA ALA A 156 4.42 0.69 13.66
C ALA A 156 3.31 1.59 13.08
N ARG A 157 3.71 2.61 12.32
CA ARG A 157 2.85 3.63 11.68
C ARG A 157 3.04 3.74 10.18
N ALA A 158 3.59 2.74 9.51
CA ALA A 158 3.83 2.78 8.06
C ALA A 158 2.54 2.99 7.28
N PHE A 159 1.46 2.29 7.64
CA PHE A 159 0.15 2.44 6.99
C PHE A 159 -0.47 3.82 7.24
N ASP A 160 -0.37 4.34 8.48
CA ASP A 160 -0.85 5.68 8.84
C ASP A 160 -0.15 6.81 8.06
N GLN A 161 1.05 6.55 7.53
CA GLN A 161 1.81 7.53 6.74
C GLN A 161 1.46 7.51 5.25
N LEU A 162 0.53 6.66 4.79
CA LEU A 162 0.23 6.51 3.36
C LEU A 162 -0.16 7.83 2.67
N GLU A 163 -0.97 8.67 3.32
CA GLU A 163 -1.34 9.99 2.79
C GLU A 163 -0.13 10.93 2.68
N ASN A 164 0.76 10.91 3.68
CA ASN A 164 2.02 11.66 3.64
C ASN A 164 2.96 11.16 2.53
N LEU A 165 2.98 9.85 2.27
CA LEU A 165 3.74 9.26 1.18
C LEU A 165 3.19 9.73 -0.17
N HIS A 166 1.87 9.69 -0.39
CA HIS A 166 1.23 10.18 -1.62
C HIS A 166 1.45 11.68 -1.89
N ARG A 167 1.60 12.49 -0.84
CA ARG A 167 1.98 13.91 -1.00
C ARG A 167 3.42 14.12 -1.47
N ARG A 168 4.32 13.17 -1.18
CA ARG A 168 5.77 13.30 -1.42
C ARG A 168 6.26 12.54 -2.64
N TYR A 169 5.58 11.46 -2.99
CA TYR A 169 6.00 10.50 -4.01
C TYR A 169 4.85 10.15 -4.95
N GLY A 170 5.18 9.82 -6.20
CA GLY A 170 4.21 9.20 -7.11
C GLY A 170 3.87 7.77 -6.69
N GLY A 171 2.69 7.28 -7.05
CA GLY A 171 2.21 5.94 -6.66
C GLY A 171 3.17 4.80 -7.01
N HIS A 172 3.86 4.90 -8.16
CA HIS A 172 4.87 3.92 -8.57
C HIS A 172 6.08 3.88 -7.62
N ALA A 173 6.60 5.04 -7.19
CA ALA A 173 7.70 5.10 -6.24
C ALA A 173 7.30 4.58 -4.84
N ILE A 174 6.02 4.73 -4.46
CA ILE A 174 5.49 4.17 -3.20
C ILE A 174 5.36 2.65 -3.31
N LEU A 175 4.89 2.13 -4.45
CA LEU A 175 4.84 0.70 -4.71
C LEU A 175 6.23 0.06 -4.60
N GLU A 176 7.19 0.56 -5.39
CA GLU A 176 8.57 0.09 -5.37
C GLU A 176 9.17 0.26 -3.96
N GLY A 177 8.97 1.41 -3.34
CA GLY A 177 9.46 1.69 -1.99
C GLY A 177 8.92 0.72 -0.93
N THR A 178 7.65 0.34 -1.04
CA THR A 178 7.01 -0.63 -0.13
C THR A 178 7.60 -2.02 -0.32
N LEU A 179 7.75 -2.47 -1.57
CA LEU A 179 8.37 -3.76 -1.90
C LEU A 179 9.83 -3.83 -1.40
N LEU A 180 10.59 -2.75 -1.59
CA LEU A 180 11.98 -2.65 -1.09
C LEU A 180 12.05 -2.67 0.43
N ALA A 181 11.12 -2.02 1.12
CA ALA A 181 11.06 -2.00 2.58
C ALA A 181 10.75 -3.39 3.16
N VAL A 182 9.78 -4.10 2.56
CA VAL A 182 9.45 -5.48 2.92
C VAL A 182 10.64 -6.39 2.66
N ALA A 183 11.22 -6.34 1.45
CA ALA A 183 12.38 -7.16 1.09
C ALA A 183 13.57 -6.92 2.02
N GLY A 184 13.89 -5.65 2.33
CA GLY A 184 14.94 -5.29 3.26
C GLY A 184 14.73 -5.84 4.68
N THR A 185 13.48 -5.93 5.12
CA THR A 185 13.12 -6.51 6.42
C THR A 185 13.28 -8.03 6.43
N VAL A 186 12.79 -8.71 5.39
CA VAL A 186 12.96 -10.17 5.25
C VAL A 186 14.43 -10.55 5.14
N ILE A 187 15.22 -9.80 4.37
CA ILE A 187 16.68 -10.00 4.25
C ILE A 187 17.37 -9.81 5.61
N ALA A 188 16.98 -8.77 6.37
CA ALA A 188 17.51 -8.57 7.71
C ALA A 188 17.14 -9.71 8.67
N GLN A 189 15.92 -10.24 8.59
CA GLN A 189 15.51 -11.39 9.40
C GLN A 189 16.30 -12.66 9.05
N ALA A 190 16.46 -12.95 7.76
CA ALA A 190 17.27 -14.08 7.31
C ALA A 190 18.72 -13.99 7.82
N ALA A 191 19.30 -12.79 7.82
CA ALA A 191 20.62 -12.55 8.37
C ALA A 191 20.69 -12.72 9.89
N LEU A 192 19.64 -12.35 10.63
CA LEU A 192 19.55 -12.55 12.08
C LEU A 192 19.42 -14.02 12.47
N GLU A 193 18.66 -14.80 11.69
CA GLU A 193 18.45 -16.23 11.92
C GLU A 193 19.56 -17.11 11.32
N GLY A 194 20.40 -16.57 10.44
CA GLY A 194 21.41 -17.35 9.72
C GLY A 194 20.82 -18.34 8.73
N THR A 195 19.65 -18.03 8.14
CA THR A 195 18.98 -18.87 7.14
C THR A 195 18.85 -18.17 5.78
N ARG A 196 18.28 -18.86 4.79
CA ARG A 196 18.05 -18.36 3.43
C ARG A 196 16.83 -17.44 3.38
N VAL A 197 16.93 -16.35 2.62
CA VAL A 197 15.84 -15.39 2.40
C VAL A 197 14.57 -16.07 1.90
N ARG A 198 14.69 -17.04 1.00
CA ARG A 198 13.54 -17.80 0.47
C ARG A 198 12.74 -18.53 1.55
N GLU A 199 13.40 -19.04 2.59
CA GLU A 199 12.73 -19.75 3.70
C GLU A 199 11.95 -18.75 4.58
N ILE A 200 12.59 -17.63 4.95
CA ILE A 200 11.91 -16.56 5.69
C ILE A 200 10.76 -15.96 4.87
N ALA A 201 10.98 -15.67 3.60
CA ALA A 201 9.96 -15.10 2.72
C ALA A 201 8.76 -16.06 2.57
N GLY A 202 9.01 -17.36 2.39
CA GLY A 202 7.96 -18.38 2.35
C GLY A 202 7.14 -18.46 3.65
N SER A 203 7.77 -18.24 4.80
CA SER A 203 7.09 -18.27 6.11
C SER A 203 6.37 -16.97 6.45
N LEU A 204 6.94 -15.80 6.11
CA LEU A 204 6.42 -14.50 6.54
C LEU A 204 5.45 -13.87 5.54
N LEU A 205 5.53 -14.27 4.26
CA LEU A 205 4.76 -13.70 3.15
C LEU A 205 3.83 -14.75 2.52
N SER A 206 3.15 -15.51 3.38
CA SER A 206 2.11 -16.47 3.05
C SER A 206 0.90 -16.29 3.97
N GLU A 207 -0.25 -16.86 3.58
CA GLU A 207 -1.43 -17.03 4.46
C GLU A 207 -1.55 -18.48 4.91
#